data_AF-A0A7Y5V483-F1
#
_entry.id   AF-A0A7Y5V483-F1
#
_cell.length_a   1.000
_cell.length_b   1.000
_cell.length_c   1.000
_cell.angle_alpha   90.00
_cell.angle_beta   90.00
_cell.angle_gamma   90.00
#
_symmetry.space_group_name_H-M   'P 1'
#
loop_
_entity.id
_entity.type
_entity.pdbx_description
1 polymer ?
#
loop_
_entity_poly.entity_id
_entity_poly.type
_entity_poly.pdbx_seq_one_letter_code
_entity_poly.pdbx_strand_id
1 'polypeptide(L)'
;MLSRDLDAAAVRVLGALIEKELATPDHYPLSLNALTAACNQISNREPVMALAEREVSAAVDDLRRRGLVRSIQSIGSRVPKYQHLLGEFDDLDRTKLAVLCVLSLRGPQTAAEVRTRASRLLPDDAAAGIDAAL
;
A
#
# COMPACT_ATOMS: atom_id res chain seq x y z
N MET A 1 2.02 3.24 26.00
CA MET A 1 2.58 3.94 24.83
C MET A 1 2.51 2.96 23.67
N LEU A 2 1.52 3.09 22.78
CA LEU A 2 1.47 2.26 21.56
C LEU A 2 2.74 2.55 20.77
N SER A 3 3.51 1.52 20.44
CA SER A 3 4.64 1.68 19.52
C SER A 3 4.09 2.25 18.20
N ARG A 4 4.65 3.39 17.77
CA ARG A 4 4.30 4.02 16.49
C ARG A 4 4.85 3.24 15.29
N ASP A 5 5.67 2.22 15.54
CA ASP A 5 6.31 1.45 14.49
C ASP A 5 5.35 0.39 13.93
N LEU A 6 5.36 0.27 12.61
CA LEU A 6 4.74 -0.83 11.88
C LEU A 6 5.77 -1.93 11.69
N ASP A 7 5.37 -3.19 11.85
CA ASP A 7 6.24 -4.31 11.47
C ASP A 7 6.38 -4.42 9.94
N ALA A 8 7.33 -5.22 9.49
CA ALA A 8 7.64 -5.36 8.07
C ALA A 8 6.46 -5.90 7.24
N ALA A 9 5.61 -6.76 7.82
CA ALA A 9 4.44 -7.28 7.14
C ALA A 9 3.33 -6.23 7.01
N ALA A 10 3.11 -5.41 8.04
CA ALA A 10 2.19 -4.29 8.03
C ALA A 10 2.62 -3.21 7.02
N VAL A 11 3.91 -2.85 6.98
CA VAL A 11 4.45 -1.94 5.96
C VAL A 11 4.23 -2.52 4.56
N ARG A 12 4.50 -3.82 4.37
CA ARG A 12 4.28 -4.51 3.09
C ARG A 12 2.81 -4.48 2.66
N VAL A 13 1.89 -4.80 3.57
CA VAL A 13 0.44 -4.79 3.31
C VAL A 13 -0.03 -3.40 2.91
N LEU A 14 0.39 -2.37 3.66
CA LEU A 14 -0.01 -1.00 3.39
C LEU A 14 0.50 -0.53 2.03
N GLY A 15 1.79 -0.77 1.73
CA GLY A 15 2.37 -0.48 0.42
C GLY A 15 1.67 -1.22 -0.72
N ALA A 16 1.32 -2.50 -0.54
CA ALA A 16 0.60 -3.28 -1.56
C ALA A 16 -0.81 -2.75 -1.82
N LEU A 17 -1.53 -2.30 -0.78
CA LEU A 17 -2.85 -1.68 -0.94
C LEU A 17 -2.75 -0.37 -1.73
N ILE A 18 -1.80 0.51 -1.38
CA ILE A 18 -1.60 1.79 -2.10
C ILE A 18 -1.22 1.52 -3.56
N GLU A 19 -0.30 0.60 -3.81
CA GLU A 19 0.11 0.24 -5.17
C GLU A 19 -1.08 -0.21 -6.02
N LYS A 20 -1.97 -1.04 -5.47
CA LYS A 20 -3.11 -1.58 -6.22
C LYS A 20 -4.25 -0.57 -6.37
N GLU A 21 -4.44 0.34 -5.42
CA GLU A 21 -5.35 1.49 -5.61
C GLU A 21 -4.88 2.36 -6.79
N LEU A 22 -3.59 2.69 -6.82
CA LEU A 22 -3.03 3.60 -7.82
C LEU A 22 -2.89 2.94 -9.20
N ALA A 23 -2.33 1.73 -9.28
CA ALA A 23 -1.96 1.09 -10.54
C ALA A 23 -3.08 0.22 -11.14
N THR A 24 -4.00 -0.30 -10.31
CA THR A 24 -5.03 -1.25 -10.74
C THR A 24 -6.37 -1.00 -10.05
N PRO A 25 -6.97 0.20 -10.18
CA PRO A 25 -8.16 0.61 -9.43
C PRO A 25 -9.36 -0.32 -9.68
N ASP A 26 -9.49 -0.92 -10.87
CA ASP A 26 -10.57 -1.86 -11.22
C ASP A 26 -10.59 -3.14 -10.36
N HIS A 27 -9.45 -3.50 -9.78
CA HIS A 27 -9.31 -4.66 -8.91
C HIS A 27 -9.34 -4.31 -7.41
N TYR A 28 -9.41 -3.03 -7.07
CA TYR A 28 -9.43 -2.52 -5.71
C TYR A 28 -10.88 -2.30 -5.24
N PRO A 29 -11.25 -2.57 -3.97
CA PRO A 29 -10.42 -3.10 -2.88
C PRO A 29 -10.09 -4.60 -3.00
N LEU A 30 -9.02 -5.03 -2.33
CA LEU A 30 -8.45 -6.39 -2.49
C LEU A 30 -9.06 -7.40 -1.52
N SER A 31 -9.30 -8.63 -1.97
CA SER A 31 -9.53 -9.77 -1.05
C SER A 31 -8.24 -10.16 -0.33
N LEU A 32 -8.32 -10.95 0.75
CA LEU A 32 -7.14 -11.42 1.49
C LEU A 32 -6.15 -12.19 0.59
N ASN A 33 -6.67 -13.04 -0.28
CA ASN A 33 -5.85 -13.81 -1.23
C ASN A 33 -5.14 -12.87 -2.24
N ALA A 34 -5.87 -11.91 -2.83
CA ALA A 34 -5.28 -10.95 -3.77
C ALA A 34 -4.22 -10.07 -3.09
N LEU A 35 -4.47 -9.66 -1.85
CA LEU A 35 -3.51 -8.90 -1.04
C LEU A 35 -2.26 -9.73 -0.71
N THR A 36 -2.42 -11.00 -0.36
CA THR A 36 -1.29 -11.92 -0.11
C THR A 36 -0.44 -12.09 -1.36
N ALA A 37 -1.07 -12.29 -2.52
CA ALA A 37 -0.37 -12.34 -3.80
C ALA A 37 0.37 -11.02 -4.11
N ALA A 38 -0.24 -9.87 -3.83
CA ALA A 38 0.39 -8.56 -4.00
C ALA A 38 1.60 -8.36 -3.06
N CYS A 39 1.53 -8.83 -1.82
CA CYS A 39 2.64 -8.74 -0.85
C CYS A 39 3.87 -9.55 -1.29
N ASN A 40 3.65 -10.68 -1.97
CA ASN A 40 4.66 -11.65 -2.36
C ASN A 40 5.10 -11.54 -3.83
N GLN A 41 4.78 -10.43 -4.52
CA GLN A 41 5.27 -10.20 -5.87
C GLN A 41 6.81 -10.17 -5.91
N ILE A 42 7.39 -10.70 -6.99
CA ILE A 42 8.85 -10.70 -7.18
C ILE A 42 9.37 -9.36 -7.71
N SER A 43 8.53 -8.63 -8.45
CA SER A 43 8.84 -7.31 -8.98
C SER A 43 8.40 -6.21 -8.02
N ASN A 44 9.09 -5.08 -8.05
CA ASN A 44 8.79 -3.90 -7.22
C ASN A 44 8.72 -4.21 -5.71
N ARG A 45 9.45 -5.23 -5.24
CA ARG A 45 9.59 -5.58 -3.81
C ARG A 45 11.04 -5.69 -3.44
N GLU A 46 11.41 -5.09 -2.32
CA GLU A 46 12.74 -5.19 -1.74
C GLU A 46 12.61 -5.10 -0.21
N PRO A 47 12.79 -6.21 0.54
CA PRO A 47 13.06 -7.57 0.06
C PRO A 47 11.84 -8.24 -0.58
N VAL A 48 12.07 -9.23 -1.45
CA VAL A 48 11.01 -10.17 -1.83
C VAL A 48 10.62 -10.98 -0.58
N MET A 49 9.32 -11.08 -0.30
CA MET A 49 8.80 -11.81 0.85
C MET A 49 7.97 -13.02 0.39
N ALA A 50 7.79 -13.97 1.29
CA ALA A 50 6.91 -15.12 1.14
C ALA A 50 5.98 -15.22 2.37
N LEU A 51 5.14 -14.20 2.57
CA LEU A 51 4.21 -14.13 3.68
C LEU A 51 3.10 -15.18 3.49
N ALA A 52 2.81 -15.93 4.54
CA ALA A 52 1.62 -16.77 4.60
C ALA A 52 0.36 -15.91 4.76
N GLU A 53 -0.78 -16.43 4.30
CA GLU A 53 -2.08 -15.71 4.39
C GLU A 53 -2.41 -15.29 5.85
N ARG A 54 -2.06 -16.12 6.84
CA ARG A 54 -2.25 -15.81 8.26
C ARG A 54 -1.42 -14.59 8.73
N GLU A 55 -0.23 -14.39 8.18
CA GLU A 55 0.63 -13.26 8.53
C GLU A 55 0.08 -11.97 7.93
N VAL A 56 -0.39 -12.04 6.68
CA VAL A 56 -1.10 -10.93 6.01
C VAL A 56 -2.38 -10.59 6.76
N SER A 57 -3.17 -11.59 7.19
CA SER A 57 -4.39 -11.37 7.99
C SER A 57 -4.08 -10.67 9.31
N ALA A 58 -3.05 -11.11 10.03
CA ALA A 58 -2.64 -10.49 11.30
C ALA A 58 -2.19 -9.04 11.10
N ALA A 59 -1.43 -8.76 10.04
CA ALA A 59 -1.01 -7.42 9.67
C ALA A 59 -2.19 -6.51 9.30
N VAL A 60 -3.16 -7.02 8.53
CA VAL A 60 -4.40 -6.30 8.21
C VAL A 60 -5.18 -5.96 9.49
N ASP A 61 -5.32 -6.90 10.42
CA ASP A 61 -6.03 -6.65 11.67
C ASP A 61 -5.30 -5.62 12.54
N ASP A 62 -3.97 -5.59 12.53
CA ASP A 62 -3.20 -4.55 13.21
C ASP A 62 -3.43 -3.16 12.58
N LEU A 63 -3.32 -3.06 11.25
CA LEU A 63 -3.57 -1.82 10.53
C LEU A 63 -5.01 -1.33 10.71
N ARG A 64 -5.99 -2.23 10.81
CA ARG A 64 -7.39 -1.89 11.12
C ARG A 64 -7.54 -1.31 12.51
N ARG A 65 -6.90 -1.90 13.54
CA ARG A 65 -6.90 -1.34 14.90
C ARG A 65 -6.27 0.06 14.97
N ARG A 66 -5.33 0.34 14.07
CA ARG A 66 -4.67 1.65 13.95
C ARG A 66 -5.43 2.66 13.06
N GLY A 67 -6.56 2.26 12.46
CA GLY A 67 -7.32 3.14 11.56
C GLY A 67 -6.63 3.41 10.22
N LEU A 68 -5.71 2.54 9.78
CA LEU A 68 -4.98 2.68 8.51
C LEU A 68 -5.59 1.83 7.38
N VAL A 69 -6.37 0.82 7.73
CA VAL A 69 -7.05 -0.09 6.78
C VAL A 69 -8.50 -0.29 7.21
N ARG A 70 -9.40 -0.46 6.24
CA ARG A 70 -10.80 -0.81 6.44
C ARG A 70 -11.14 -2.11 5.72
N SER A 71 -12.00 -2.91 6.34
CA SER A 71 -12.68 -4.04 5.68
C SER A 71 -14.03 -3.58 5.14
N ILE A 72 -14.32 -3.96 3.90
CA ILE A 72 -15.58 -3.74 3.21
C ILE A 72 -16.21 -5.10 2.94
N GLN A 73 -17.46 -5.24 3.33
CA GLN A 73 -18.28 -6.40 3.02
C GLN A 73 -19.54 -5.93 2.32
N SER A 74 -19.60 -6.10 1.00
CA SER A 74 -20.78 -5.77 0.23
C SER A 74 -21.92 -6.75 0.56
N ILE A 75 -23.16 -6.23 0.58
CA ILE A 75 -24.35 -7.04 0.77
C ILE A 75 -24.38 -8.16 -0.29
N GLY A 76 -24.45 -9.41 0.15
CA GLY A 76 -24.44 -10.59 -0.72
C GLY A 76 -23.05 -11.20 -1.01
N SER A 77 -21.95 -10.50 -0.71
CA SER A 77 -20.60 -11.07 -0.79
C SER A 77 -20.16 -11.60 0.57
N ARG A 78 -19.73 -12.87 0.62
CA ARG A 78 -19.15 -13.48 1.83
C ARG A 78 -17.67 -13.15 2.01
N VAL A 79 -16.99 -12.68 0.97
CA VAL A 79 -15.55 -12.44 1.00
C VAL A 79 -15.28 -10.98 1.38
N PRO A 80 -14.62 -10.70 2.52
CA PRO A 80 -14.22 -9.35 2.89
C PRO A 80 -13.14 -8.83 1.92
N LYS A 81 -13.21 -7.54 1.63
CA LYS A 81 -12.20 -6.80 0.86
C LYS A 81 -11.58 -5.71 1.72
N TYR A 82 -10.34 -5.34 1.43
CA TYR A 82 -9.55 -4.41 2.23
C TYR A 82 -9.10 -3.21 1.41
N GLN A 83 -9.20 -2.04 2.01
CA GLN A 83 -8.71 -0.77 1.46
C GLN A 83 -7.87 -0.04 2.51
N HIS A 84 -6.83 0.68 2.10
CA HIS A 84 -6.16 1.62 2.99
C HIS A 84 -7.03 2.87 3.18
N LEU A 85 -6.77 3.59 4.27
CA LEU A 85 -7.43 4.86 4.61
C LEU A 85 -6.48 6.05 4.48
N LEU A 86 -5.25 5.82 4.00
CA LEU A 86 -4.24 6.89 3.88
C LEU A 86 -4.64 8.06 2.96
N GLY A 87 -5.51 7.83 1.97
CA GLY A 87 -6.03 8.90 1.11
C GLY A 87 -7.10 9.77 1.78
N GLU A 88 -7.54 9.42 3.00
CA GLU A 88 -8.48 10.23 3.79
C GLU A 88 -7.75 11.29 4.65
N PHE A 89 -6.42 11.26 4.69
CA PHE A 89 -5.64 12.27 5.42
C PHE A 89 -5.34 13.47 4.50
N ASP A 90 -5.74 14.67 4.92
CA ASP A 90 -5.58 15.91 4.13
C ASP A 90 -4.13 16.16 3.68
N ASP A 91 -3.15 15.73 4.47
CA ASP A 91 -1.73 15.90 4.18
C ASP A 91 -1.17 14.89 3.16
N LEU A 92 -1.93 13.87 2.76
CA LEU A 92 -1.50 12.78 1.88
C LEU A 92 -2.24 12.81 0.53
N ASP A 93 -1.81 13.70 -0.34
CA ASP A 93 -2.22 13.68 -1.75
C ASP A 93 -1.73 12.43 -2.50
N ARG A 94 -2.25 12.20 -3.71
CA ARG A 94 -1.89 11.05 -4.56
C ARG A 94 -0.38 10.94 -4.80
N THR A 95 0.31 12.06 -4.88
CA THR A 95 1.74 12.10 -5.17
C THR A 95 2.55 11.64 -3.96
N LYS A 96 2.21 12.11 -2.77
CA LYS A 96 2.78 11.64 -1.50
C LYS A 96 2.46 10.17 -1.26
N LEU A 97 1.25 9.71 -1.62
CA LEU A 97 0.91 8.28 -1.57
C LEU A 97 1.78 7.44 -2.50
N ALA A 98 2.05 7.90 -3.73
CA ALA A 98 2.94 7.19 -4.65
C ALA A 98 4.38 7.09 -4.12
N VAL A 99 4.90 8.17 -3.53
CA VAL A 99 6.22 8.17 -2.85
C VAL A 99 6.23 7.19 -1.67
N LEU A 100 5.23 7.28 -0.80
CA LEU A 100 5.09 6.39 0.37
C LEU A 100 4.97 4.92 -0.05
N CYS A 101 4.24 4.63 -1.13
CA CYS A 101 4.13 3.30 -1.71
C CYS A 101 5.50 2.75 -2.12
N VAL A 102 6.29 3.53 -2.88
CA VAL A 102 7.62 3.12 -3.33
C VAL A 102 8.57 2.85 -2.17
N LEU A 103 8.59 3.73 -1.16
CA LEU A 103 9.43 3.56 0.02
C LEU A 103 8.98 2.38 0.89
N SER A 104 7.68 2.15 1.03
CA SER A 104 7.13 1.01 1.79
C SER A 104 7.45 -0.33 1.14
N LEU A 105 7.46 -0.38 -0.19
CA LEU A 105 7.67 -1.63 -0.94
C LEU A 105 9.14 -1.96 -1.18
N ARG A 106 10.01 -0.95 -1.18
CA ARG A 106 11.41 -1.11 -1.60
C ARG A 106 12.45 -0.49 -0.67
N GLY A 107 12.03 0.05 0.48
CA GLY A 107 12.92 0.66 1.45
C GLY A 107 13.57 1.98 0.99
N PRO A 108 14.63 2.41 1.67
CA PRO A 108 15.37 3.64 1.35
C PRO A 108 15.94 3.61 -0.07
N GLN A 109 15.72 4.69 -0.81
CA GLN A 109 16.13 4.86 -2.21
C GLN A 109 16.62 6.28 -2.43
N THR A 110 17.35 6.53 -3.51
CA THR A 110 17.69 7.90 -3.91
C THR A 110 16.45 8.64 -4.40
N ALA A 111 16.44 9.97 -4.27
CA ALA A 111 15.36 10.82 -4.77
C ALA A 111 15.05 10.57 -6.26
N ALA A 112 16.08 10.36 -7.09
CA ALA A 112 15.93 10.06 -8.51
C ALA A 112 15.22 8.71 -8.75
N GLU A 113 15.58 7.67 -7.99
CA GLU A 113 14.92 6.37 -8.09
C GLU A 113 13.46 6.43 -7.66
N VAL A 114 13.18 7.12 -6.55
CA VAL A 114 11.81 7.29 -6.06
C VAL A 114 10.98 8.02 -7.09
N ARG A 115 11.49 9.12 -7.67
CA ARG A 115 10.83 9.86 -8.75
C ARG A 115 10.45 8.93 -9.89
N THR A 116 11.42 8.23 -10.48
CA THR A 116 11.17 7.35 -11.63
C THR A 116 10.15 6.24 -11.31
N ARG A 117 10.15 5.69 -10.10
CA ARG A 117 9.25 4.60 -9.71
C ARG A 117 7.85 5.12 -9.36
N ALA A 118 7.75 6.23 -8.66
CA ALA A 118 6.49 6.85 -8.26
C ALA A 118 5.74 7.44 -9.47
N SER A 119 6.44 8.01 -10.45
CA SER A 119 5.81 8.52 -11.69
C SER A 119 5.02 7.45 -12.44
N ARG A 120 5.43 6.17 -12.36
CA ARG A 120 4.72 5.05 -13.01
C ARG A 120 3.39 4.70 -12.34
N LEU A 121 3.14 5.21 -11.13
CA LEU A 121 1.89 5.01 -10.38
C LEU A 121 0.90 6.17 -10.57
N LEU A 122 1.30 7.23 -11.27
CA LEU A 122 0.53 8.46 -11.43
C LEU A 122 0.29 8.75 -12.91
N PRO A 123 -0.80 9.47 -13.24
CA PRO A 123 -0.94 10.13 -14.53
C PRO A 123 0.21 11.13 -14.79
N ASP A 124 0.52 11.38 -16.06
CA ASP A 124 1.65 12.22 -16.47
C ASP A 124 1.60 13.65 -15.91
N ASP A 125 0.40 14.24 -15.79
CA ASP A 125 0.16 15.58 -15.26
C ASP A 125 0.34 15.68 -13.75
N ALA A 126 0.14 14.58 -13.01
CA ALA A 126 0.33 14.51 -11.56
C ALA A 126 1.80 14.28 -11.15
N ALA A 127 2.63 13.74 -12.06
CA ALA A 127 4.02 13.40 -11.77
C ALA A 127 4.91 14.62 -11.46
N ALA A 128 4.52 15.83 -11.88
CA ALA A 128 5.25 17.07 -11.61
C ALA A 128 5.37 17.39 -10.10
N GLY A 129 4.43 16.91 -9.28
CA GLY A 129 4.44 17.18 -7.83
C GLY A 129 5.40 16.31 -7.03
N ILE A 130 6.04 15.30 -7.63
CA ILE A 130 6.82 14.29 -6.86
C ILE A 130 8.00 14.94 -6.13
N ASP A 131 8.62 15.96 -6.73
CA ASP A 131 9.78 16.62 -6.14
C ASP A 131 9.44 17.44 -4.90
N ALA A 132 8.19 17.91 -4.79
CA ALA A 132 7.70 18.56 -3.59
C ALA A 132 7.28 17.56 -2.50
N ALA A 133 7.14 16.28 -2.84
CA ALA A 133 6.74 15.21 -1.92
C ALA A 133 7.93 14.42 -1.33
N LEU A 134 9.15 14.70 -1.79
CA LEU A 134 10.42 14.12 -1.32
C LEU A 134 11.06 15.00 -0.23
#